data_AF-A0A966T2V8-F1
#
_entry.id   AF-A0A966T2V8-F1
#
_cell.length_a   1.000
_cell.length_b   1.000
_cell.length_c   1.000
_cell.angle_alpha   90.00
_cell.angle_beta   90.00
_cell.angle_gamma   90.00
#
_symmetry.space_group_name_H-M   'P 1'
#
loop_
_entity.id
_entity.type
_entity.pdbx_description
1 polymer ?
#
loop_
_entity_poly.entity_id
_entity_poly.type
_entity_poly.pdbx_seq_one_letter_code
_entity_poly.pdbx_strand_id
1 'polypeptide(L)' 'LLALLRAASHVLCDRPSLPLVEQSLRQNRSQLMRLPQVHCAQSYLGSATIDLLRKEIGLLQG' A
#
# COMPACT_ATOMS: atom_id res chain seq x y z
N LEU A 1 6.99 7.24 6.43
CA LEU A 1 5.74 6.46 6.59
C LEU A 1 4.69 7.19 7.44
N LEU A 2 5.01 7.60 8.67
CA LEU A 2 4.06 8.26 9.57
C LEU A 2 3.35 9.50 8.98
N ALA A 3 4.09 10.38 8.31
CA ALA A 3 3.51 11.55 7.64
C ALA A 3 2.46 11.16 6.58
N LEU A 4 2.71 10.08 5.82
CA LEU A 4 1.75 9.55 4.83
C LEU A 4 0.51 8.96 5.53
N LEU A 5 0.70 8.20 6.61
CA LEU A 5 -0.41 7.60 7.37
C LEU A 5 -1.34 8.63 8.01
N ARG A 6 -0.83 9.82 8.37
CA ARG A 6 -1.65 10.92 8.91
C ARG A 6 -2.57 11.56 7.87
N ALA A 7 -2.13 11.62 6.61
CA ALA A 7 -2.89 12.21 5.52
C ALA A 7 -3.78 11.18 4.79
N ALA A 8 -3.37 9.91 4.78
CA ALA A 8 -4.09 8.86 4.08
C ALA A 8 -5.42 8.53 4.77
N SER A 9 -6.48 8.41 3.97
CA SER A 9 -7.76 7.84 4.42
C SER A 9 -7.84 6.33 4.18
N HIS A 10 -7.07 5.85 3.20
CA HIS A 10 -7.00 4.45 2.78
C HIS A 10 -5.53 4.04 2.64
N VAL A 11 -5.21 2.85 3.12
CA VAL A 11 -3.90 2.22 2.92
C VAL A 11 -4.13 0.93 2.16
N LEU A 12 -3.55 0.82 0.98
CA LEU A 12 -3.52 -0.43 0.23
C LEU A 12 -2.17 -1.10 0.44
N CYS A 13 -2.19 -2.38 0.78
CA CYS A 13 -0.98 -3.18 0.92
C CYS A 13 -1.20 -4.62 0.44
N ASP A 14 -0.11 -5.29 0.12
CA ASP A 14 -0.07 -6.73 -0.10
C ASP A 14 -0.06 -7.49 1.24
N ARG A 15 -0.27 -8.82 1.17
CA ARG A 15 -0.36 -9.69 2.35
C ARG A 15 0.92 -9.71 3.21
N PRO A 16 2.14 -9.82 2.66
CA PRO A 16 3.35 -9.76 3.49
C PRO A 16 3.57 -8.38 4.13
N SER A 17 3.12 -7.30 3.51
CA SER A 17 3.21 -5.95 4.07
C SER A 17 2.18 -5.63 5.17
N LEU A 18 1.05 -6.36 5.22
CA LEU A 18 -0.05 -6.11 6.17
C LEU A 18 0.37 -6.01 7.65
N PRO A 19 1.12 -6.96 8.24
CA PRO A 19 1.49 -6.88 9.66
C PRO A 19 2.32 -5.62 9.99
N LEU A 20 3.19 -5.20 9.08
CA LEU A 20 3.99 -3.98 9.25
C LEU A 20 3.10 -2.73 9.25
N VAL A 21 2.10 -2.68 8.36
CA VAL A 21 1.12 -1.58 8.29
C VAL A 21 0.30 -1.52 9.57
N GLU A 22 -0.24 -2.65 10.03
CA GLU A 22 -1.05 -2.71 11.26
C GLU A 22 -0.23 -2.31 12.49
N GLN A 23 1.00 -2.80 12.61
CA GLN A 23 1.90 -2.43 13.69
C GLN A 23 2.20 -0.93 13.67
N SER A 24 2.51 -0.38 12.49
CA SER A 24 2.79 1.06 12.33
C SER A 24 1.59 1.92 12.73
N LEU A 25 0.37 1.50 12.37
CA LEU A 25 -0.86 2.19 12.78
C LEU A 25 -1.08 2.12 14.29
N ARG A 26 -0.85 0.95 14.90
CA ARG A 26 -0.98 0.77 16.37
C ARG A 26 0.01 1.63 17.14
N GLN A 27 1.29 1.60 16.74
CA GLN A 27 2.36 2.36 17.41
C GLN A 27 2.16 3.87 17.32
N ASN A 28 1.56 4.36 16.23
CA ASN A 28 1.41 5.78 15.99
C ASN A 28 -0.03 6.29 16.20
N ARG A 29 -0.91 5.48 16.80
CA ARG A 29 -2.34 5.77 16.92
C ARG A 29 -2.64 7.12 17.56
N SER A 30 -1.85 7.55 18.56
CA SER A 30 -2.00 8.85 19.23
C SER A 30 -1.73 10.05 18.32
N GLN A 31 -1.03 9.86 17.20
CA GLN A 31 -0.66 10.91 16.26
C GLN A 31 -1.56 10.94 15.02
N LEU A 32 -2.50 9.99 14.90
CA LEU A 32 -3.43 9.91 13.79
C LEU A 32 -4.69 10.73 14.09
N MET A 33 -5.07 11.62 13.17
CA MET A 33 -6.33 12.37 13.29
C MET A 33 -7.55 11.46 13.06
N ARG A 34 -7.38 10.43 12.22
CA ARG A 34 -8.34 9.34 11.97
C ARG A 34 -7.59 8.06 11.70
N LEU A 35 -8.17 6.90 12.01
CA LEU A 35 -7.60 5.63 11.60
C LEU A 35 -7.91 5.40 10.11
N PRO A 36 -6.91 5.19 9.24
CA PRO A 36 -7.15 4.84 7.85
C PRO A 36 -7.71 3.43 7.71
N GLN A 37 -8.52 3.20 6.68
CA GLN A 37 -8.95 1.86 6.32
C GLN A 37 -7.84 1.12 5.60
N VAL A 38 -7.46 -0.05 6.11
CA VAL A 38 -6.43 -0.90 5.50
C VAL A 38 -7.09 -1.93 4.59
N HIS A 39 -6.63 -1.99 3.35
CA HIS A 39 -7.10 -2.91 2.32
C HIS A 39 -5.95 -3.83 1.93
N CYS A 40 -6.02 -5.10 2.36
CA CYS A 40 -5.07 -6.12 1.94
C CYS A 40 -5.50 -6.68 0.58
N ALA A 41 -4.83 -6.26 -0.48
CA ALA A 41 -5.09 -6.76 -1.83
C ALA A 41 -4.12 -7.90 -2.16
N GLN A 42 -4.63 -9.01 -2.68
CA GLN A 42 -3.78 -10.10 -3.20
C GLN A 42 -3.06 -9.66 -4.48
N SER A 43 -3.70 -8.81 -5.28
CA SER A 43 -3.10 -8.09 -6.41
C SER A 43 -3.90 -6.80 -6.61
N TYR A 44 -3.36 -5.67 -6.17
CA TYR A 44 -4.00 -4.35 -6.36
C TYR A 44 -4.06 -3.96 -7.84
N LEU A 45 -3.11 -4.46 -8.62
CA LEU A 45 -3.04 -4.28 -10.06
C LEU A 45 -3.34 -5.61 -10.74
N GLY A 46 -4.27 -5.61 -11.70
CA GLY A 46 -4.51 -6.78 -12.56
C GLY A 46 -3.29 -7.07 -13.43
N SER A 47 -3.17 -8.30 -13.92
CA SER A 47 -2.06 -8.73 -14.77
C SER A 47 -1.84 -7.81 -15.97
N ALA A 48 -2.91 -7.36 -16.63
CA ALA A 48 -2.83 -6.41 -17.74
C ALA A 48 -2.21 -5.06 -17.35
N THR A 49 -2.54 -4.53 -16.17
CA THR A 49 -1.97 -3.26 -15.68
C THR A 49 -0.51 -3.44 -15.25
N ILE A 50 -0.18 -4.59 -14.65
CA ILE A 50 1.20 -4.94 -14.32
C ILE A 50 2.04 -5.05 -15.59
N ASP A 51 1.53 -5.69 -16.64
CA ASP A 51 2.23 -5.84 -17.92
C ASP A 51 2.47 -4.49 -18.59
N LEU A 52 1.44 -3.64 -18.62
CA LEU A 52 1.56 -2.25 -19.08
C LEU A 52 2.63 -1.50 -18.29
N LEU A 53 2.57 -1.53 -16.95
CA LEU A 53 3.56 -0.86 -16.11
C LEU A 53 4.97 -1.36 -16.39
N ARG A 54 5.17 -2.68 -16.46
CA ARG A 54 6.48 -3.28 -16.76
C ARG A 54 7.02 -2.85 -18.12
N LYS A 55 6.16 -2.72 -19.14
CA LYS A 55 6.54 -2.17 -20.44
C LYS A 55 6.96 -0.70 -20.33
N GLU A 56 6.16 0.13 -19.68
CA GLU A 56 6.43 1.57 -19.52
C GLU A 56 7.73 1.85 -18.75
N ILE A 57 8.09 0.99 -17.79
CA ILE A 57 9.35 1.11 -17.02
C ILE A 57 10.51 0.30 -17.61
N GLY A 58 10.34 -0.30 -18.79
CA GLY A 58 11.40 -1.00 -19.52
C GLY A 58 11.83 -2.35 -18.92
N LEU A 59 11.03 -2.97 -18.05
CA LEU A 59 11.32 -4.28 -17.45
C LEU A 59 10.94 -5.47 -18.36
N LEU A 60 10.16 -5.23 -19.42
CA LEU A 60 9.89 -6.21 -20.47
C LEU A 60 10.73 -5.83 -21.71
N GLN A 61 12.00 -6.24 -21.73
CA GLN A 61 12.79 -6.31 -22.97
C GLN A 61 12.60 -7.72 -23.56
N GLY A 62 12.42 -7.79 -24.88
CA GLY A 62 11.92 -8.94 -25.63
C GLY A 62 12.69 -10.24 -25.48
#